data_AF-A0ABC9Y4M8-F1
#
_entry.id   AF-A0ABC9Y4M8-F1
#
_cell.length_a   1.000
_cell.length_b   1.000
_cell.length_c   1.000
_cell.angle_alpha   90.00
_cell.angle_beta   90.00
_cell.angle_gamma   90.00
#
_symmetry.space_group_name_H-M   'P 1'
#
loop_
_entity.id
_entity.type
_entity.pdbx_description
1 polymer ?
#
loop_
_entity_poly.entity_id
_entity_poly.type
_entity_poly.pdbx_seq_one_letter_code
_entity_poly.pdbx_strand_id
1 'polypeptide(L)'
;MVHQWQYRTNRDSLIPIHKLICQLESQGVISRTRSPFNSPIFVVQKSNGERRLTVDYRGLNEVTPPLSAAVPDMLELQYELESKAAKWYATTDIENMFFSIPLAAECRPQFAFTWRGVQYTWN
;
A
#
# COMPACT_ATOMS: atom_id res chain seq x y z
N MET A 1 7.86 -9.60 -16.07
CA MET A 1 8.62 -8.65 -15.22
C MET A 1 8.03 -7.27 -15.45
N VAL A 2 7.63 -6.57 -14.38
CA VAL A 2 7.04 -5.22 -14.48
C VAL A 2 8.09 -4.20 -14.05
N HIS A 3 8.55 -3.40 -15.00
CA HIS A 3 9.49 -2.31 -14.73
C HIS A 3 9.00 -1.03 -15.40
N GLN A 4 8.46 -0.13 -14.58
CA GLN A 4 7.95 1.16 -14.99
C GLN A 4 8.83 2.28 -14.46
N TRP A 5 9.12 3.27 -15.30
CA TRP A 5 9.92 4.43 -14.91
C TRP A 5 9.16 5.36 -13.98
N GLN A 6 9.90 5.99 -13.06
CA GLN A 6 9.34 7.00 -12.17
C GLN A 6 8.75 8.17 -12.95
N TYR A 7 7.51 8.55 -12.61
CA TYR A 7 6.86 9.71 -13.21
C TYR A 7 7.61 11.00 -12.93
N ARG A 8 7.50 11.95 -13.86
CA ARG A 8 7.92 13.33 -13.63
C ARG A 8 7.20 13.86 -12.40
N THR A 9 7.96 14.15 -11.35
CA THR A 9 7.41 14.61 -10.08
C THR A 9 7.27 16.14 -10.09
N ASN A 10 6.10 16.66 -9.73
CA ASN A 10 5.89 18.09 -9.57
C ASN A 10 6.76 18.64 -8.42
N ARG A 11 7.23 19.90 -8.52
CA ARG A 11 8.07 20.56 -7.52
C ARG A 11 7.44 20.52 -6.12
N ASP A 12 6.14 20.76 -6.03
CA ASP A 12 5.40 20.77 -4.75
C ASP A 12 5.34 19.39 -4.07
N SER A 13 5.51 18.32 -4.85
CA SER A 13 5.49 16.94 -4.36
C SER A 13 6.88 16.43 -3.96
N LEU A 14 7.96 17.12 -4.33
CA LEU A 14 9.33 16.67 -4.04
C LEU A 14 9.63 16.61 -2.54
N ILE A 15 9.35 17.70 -1.81
CA ILE A 15 9.61 17.78 -0.36
C ILE A 15 8.72 16.79 0.40
N PRO A 16 7.40 16.70 0.13
CA PRO A 16 6.54 15.75 0.82
C PRO A 16 6.91 14.29 0.58
N ILE A 17 7.21 13.89 -0.66
CA ILE A 17 7.65 12.51 -0.94
C ILE A 17 8.92 12.21 -0.16
N HIS A 18 9.91 13.11 -0.21
CA HIS A 18 11.17 12.87 0.47
C HIS A 18 10.99 12.70 1.99
N LYS A 19 10.17 13.54 2.62
CA LYS A 19 9.83 13.41 4.05
C LYS A 19 9.16 12.08 4.36
N LEU A 20 8.17 11.68 3.55
CA LEU A 20 7.46 10.41 3.73
C LEU A 20 8.39 9.20 3.59
N ILE A 21 9.28 9.21 2.58
CA ILE A 21 10.26 8.13 2.38
C ILE A 21 11.20 8.03 3.59
N CYS A 22 11.75 9.14 4.08
CA CYS A 22 12.61 9.13 5.26
C CYS A 22 11.89 8.60 6.51
N GLN A 23 10.62 8.97 6.70
CA GLN A 23 9.80 8.51 7.82
C GLN A 23 9.51 7.00 7.74
N LEU A 24 9.11 6.51 6.56
CA LEU A 24 8.82 5.08 6.35
C LEU A 24 10.09 4.24 6.52
N GLU A 25 11.24 4.73 6.05
CA GLU A 25 12.54 4.08 6.22
C GLU A 25 12.94 4.05 7.70
N SER A 26 12.79 5.15 8.44
CA SER A 26 13.14 5.21 9.87
C SER A 26 12.23 4.33 10.74
N GLN A 27 10.98 4.13 10.33
CA GLN A 27 10.03 3.24 10.99
C GLN A 27 10.25 1.76 10.61
N GLY A 28 11.15 1.45 9.66
CA GLY A 28 11.37 0.09 9.19
C GLY A 28 10.20 -0.47 8.38
N VAL A 29 9.32 0.38 7.83
CA VAL A 29 8.21 -0.03 6.96
C VAL A 29 8.72 -0.33 5.54
N ILE A 30 9.76 0.39 5.11
CA ILE A 30 10.47 0.16 3.84
C ILE A 30 11.96 -0.05 4.08
N SER A 31 12.62 -0.73 3.15
CA SER A 31 14.06 -0.92 3.13
C SER A 31 14.63 -0.68 1.73
N ARG A 32 15.92 -0.30 1.66
CA ARG A 32 16.63 -0.19 0.38
C ARG A 32 16.77 -1.56 -0.24
N THR A 33 16.61 -1.64 -1.56
CA THR A 33 16.66 -2.90 -2.30
C THR A 33 17.38 -2.75 -3.63
N ARG A 34 17.64 -3.89 -4.29
CA ARG A 34 18.02 -3.98 -5.71
C ARG A 34 17.13 -5.04 -6.34
N SER A 35 16.20 -4.58 -7.16
CA SER A 35 15.17 -5.38 -7.81
C SER A 35 15.10 -5.07 -9.30
N PRO A 36 14.88 -6.10 -10.15
CA PRO A 36 14.61 -5.88 -11.56
C PRO A 36 13.20 -5.31 -11.82
N PHE A 37 12.35 -5.24 -10.80
CA PHE A 37 11.01 -4.63 -10.88
C PHE A 37 11.05 -3.18 -10.44
N ASN A 38 10.13 -2.37 -10.95
CA ASN A 38 9.94 -1.02 -10.44
C ASN A 38 8.51 -0.53 -10.72
N SER A 39 7.89 0.10 -9.74
CA SER A 39 6.61 0.80 -9.88
C SER A 39 6.78 2.28 -9.51
N PRO A 40 6.17 3.22 -10.25
CA PRO A 40 6.32 4.64 -9.97
C PRO A 40 5.52 5.05 -8.74
N ILE A 41 6.01 6.07 -8.05
CA ILE A 41 5.35 6.67 -6.89
C ILE A 41 4.81 8.06 -7.18
N PHE A 42 3.76 8.44 -6.45
CA PHE A 42 3.21 9.78 -6.42
C PHE A 42 2.54 10.06 -5.08
N VAL A 43 2.16 11.31 -4.83
CA VAL A 43 1.46 11.69 -3.60
C VAL A 43 0.02 12.02 -3.93
N VAL A 44 -0.88 11.51 -3.09
CA VAL A 44 -2.28 11.89 -3.11
C VAL A 44 -2.58 12.68 -1.84
N GLN A 45 -3.38 13.74 -1.97
CA GLN A 45 -3.92 14.46 -0.83
C GLN A 45 -5.22 13.79 -0.41
N LYS A 46 -5.28 13.33 0.84
CA LYS A 46 -6.51 12.83 1.46
C LYS A 46 -7.47 13.99 1.74
N SER A 47 -8.75 13.69 1.92
CA SER A 47 -9.78 14.66 2.31
C SER A 47 -9.49 15.37 3.64
N ASN A 48 -8.80 14.69 4.57
CA ASN A 48 -8.34 15.25 5.84
C ASN A 48 -7.09 16.17 5.71
N GLY A 49 -6.59 16.38 4.49
CA GLY A 49 -5.41 17.21 4.22
C GLY A 49 -4.06 16.48 4.32
N GLU A 50 -4.04 15.24 4.81
CA GLU A 50 -2.81 14.44 4.86
C GLU A 50 -2.34 14.04 3.47
N ARG A 51 -1.04 13.81 3.35
CA ARG A 51 -0.41 13.33 2.11
C ARG A 51 -0.08 11.85 2.25
N ARG A 52 -0.54 11.04 1.29
CA ARG A 52 -0.26 9.62 1.22
C ARG A 52 0.69 9.31 0.07
N LEU A 53 1.81 8.65 0.37
CA LEU A 53 2.65 8.04 -0.65
C LEU A 53 1.87 6.90 -1.29
N THR A 54 1.71 6.96 -2.61
CA THR A 54 0.99 5.94 -3.38
C THR A 54 1.93 5.38 -4.43
N VAL A 55 1.99 4.05 -4.51
CA VAL A 55 2.74 3.31 -5.52
C VAL A 55 1.75 2.82 -6.57
N ASP A 56 2.06 3.02 -7.84
CA ASP A 56 1.21 2.55 -8.93
C ASP A 56 1.47 1.07 -9.24
N TYR A 57 0.73 0.20 -8.58
CA TYR A 57 0.81 -1.25 -8.82
C TYR A 57 -0.10 -1.73 -9.95
N ARG A 58 -0.69 -0.86 -10.79
CA ARG A 58 -1.59 -1.32 -11.87
C ARG A 58 -0.93 -2.35 -12.78
N GLY A 59 0.31 -2.10 -13.20
CA GLY A 59 1.06 -3.06 -14.03
C GLY A 59 1.41 -4.36 -13.28
N LEU A 60 1.65 -4.31 -11.97
CA LEU A 60 1.89 -5.50 -11.15
C LEU A 60 0.59 -6.32 -10.97
N ASN A 61 -0.53 -5.64 -10.76
CA ASN A 61 -1.84 -6.26 -10.58
C ASN A 61 -2.31 -6.99 -11.85
N GLU A 62 -2.01 -6.48 -13.04
CA GLU A 62 -2.35 -7.13 -14.31
C GLU A 62 -1.68 -8.50 -14.51
N VAL A 63 -0.49 -8.70 -13.94
CA VAL A 63 0.26 -9.96 -14.03
C VAL A 63 0.13 -10.83 -12.78
N THR A 64 -0.55 -10.34 -11.74
CA THR A 64 -0.80 -11.08 -10.51
C THR A 64 -2.08 -11.90 -10.69
N PRO A 65 -2.04 -13.23 -10.54
CA PRO A 65 -3.24 -14.05 -10.62
C PRO A 65 -4.30 -13.53 -9.64
N PRO A 66 -5.56 -13.37 -10.08
CA PRO A 66 -6.62 -12.90 -9.19
C PRO A 66 -6.78 -13.89 -8.05
N LEU A 67 -6.73 -13.38 -6.81
CA LEU A 67 -7.09 -14.15 -5.64
C LEU A 67 -8.61 -14.03 -5.46
N SER A 68 -9.31 -15.16 -5.55
CA SER A 68 -10.69 -15.23 -5.05
C SER A 68 -10.62 -15.28 -3.53
N ALA A 69 -10.61 -14.12 -2.90
CA ALA A 69 -10.77 -14.04 -1.45
C ALA A 69 -12.22 -14.40 -1.12
N ALA A 70 -12.43 -15.28 -0.13
CA ALA A 70 -13.74 -15.55 0.44
C ALA A 70 -14.16 -14.35 1.30
N VAL A 71 -14.42 -13.20 0.66
CA VAL A 71 -15.06 -12.06 1.31
C VAL A 71 -16.55 -12.39 1.33
N PRO A 72 -17.16 -12.59 2.51
CA PRO A 72 -18.58 -12.91 2.61
C PRO A 72 -19.42 -11.76 2.04
N ASP A 73 -20.60 -12.10 1.52
CA ASP A 73 -21.50 -11.12 0.94
C ASP A 73 -21.97 -10.10 2.00
N MET A 74 -22.16 -8.85 1.60
CA MET A 74 -22.54 -7.80 2.53
C MET A 74 -23.91 -8.06 3.17
N LEU A 75 -24.85 -8.65 2.42
CA LEU A 75 -26.17 -9.01 2.93
C LEU A 75 -26.09 -10.18 3.91
N GLU A 76 -25.22 -11.16 3.64
CA GLU A 76 -24.94 -12.27 4.57
C GLU A 76 -24.36 -11.74 5.88
N LEU A 77 -23.35 -10.87 5.82
CA LEU A 77 -22.77 -10.22 7.00
C LEU A 77 -23.81 -9.43 7.81
N GLN A 78 -24.69 -8.69 7.12
CA GLN A 78 -25.74 -7.92 7.77
C GLN A 78 -26.76 -8.84 8.45
N TYR A 79 -27.21 -9.89 7.77
CA TYR A 79 -28.13 -10.87 8.34
C TYR A 79 -27.54 -11.56 9.57
N GLU A 80 -26.28 -11.99 9.50
CA GLU A 80 -25.59 -12.57 10.65
C GLU A 80 -25.54 -11.59 11.83
N LEU A 81 -25.28 -10.31 11.59
CA LEU A 81 -25.25 -9.29 12.62
C LEU A 81 -26.61 -9.11 13.29
N GLU A 82 -27.67 -8.95 12.48
CA GLU A 82 -29.04 -8.75 12.95
C GLU A 82 -29.60 -9.98 13.68
N SER A 83 -29.23 -11.19 13.23
CA SER A 83 -29.67 -12.46 13.84
C SER A 83 -29.18 -12.66 15.28
N LYS A 84 -28.09 -11.99 15.68
CA LYS A 84 -27.50 -12.12 17.02
C LYS A 84 -28.30 -11.40 18.12
N ALA A 85 -29.32 -10.61 17.75
CA ALA A 85 -30.18 -9.86 18.67
C ALA A 85 -29.41 -9.12 19.78
N ALA A 86 -28.21 -8.60 19.45
CA ALA A 86 -27.33 -8.02 20.44
C ALA A 86 -27.87 -6.67 20.91
N LYS A 87 -27.77 -6.44 22.23
CA LYS A 87 -28.20 -5.17 22.85
C LYS A 87 -27.28 -4.00 22.51
N TRP A 88 -26.01 -4.28 22.24
CA TRP A 88 -24.97 -3.29 21.97
C TRP A 88 -24.04 -3.79 20.88
N TYR A 89 -23.63 -2.88 20.00
CA TYR A 89 -22.61 -3.12 18.99
C TYR A 89 -21.44 -2.18 19.23
N ALA A 90 -20.23 -2.66 18.97
CA ALA A 90 -19.01 -1.86 18.98
C ALA A 90 -18.26 -2.12 17.67
N THR A 91 -17.72 -1.05 17.11
CA THR A 91 -16.93 -1.10 15.88
C THR A 91 -15.51 -0.67 16.20
N THR A 92 -14.53 -1.37 15.65
CA THR A 92 -13.11 -1.02 15.78
C THR A 92 -12.51 -0.97 14.39
N ASP A 93 -11.82 0.12 14.09
CA ASP A 93 -11.02 0.25 12.88
C ASP A 93 -9.54 0.10 13.24
N ILE A 94 -8.81 -0.69 12.44
CA ILE A 94 -7.37 -0.92 12.63
C ILE A 94 -6.64 -0.04 11.63
N GLU A 95 -6.06 1.05 12.13
CA GLU A 95 -5.31 1.97 11.28
C GLU A 95 -4.09 1.26 10.65
N ASN A 96 -3.89 1.46 9.35
CA ASN A 96 -2.73 0.96 8.62
C ASN A 96 -2.52 -0.58 8.69
N MET A 97 -3.60 -1.35 8.84
CA MET A 97 -3.57 -2.81 9.01
C MET A 97 -2.76 -3.57 7.96
N PHE A 98 -2.63 -3.04 6.74
CA PHE A 98 -1.80 -3.62 5.69
C PHE A 98 -0.32 -3.76 6.07
N PHE A 99 0.22 -2.85 6.87
CA PHE A 99 1.62 -2.92 7.34
C PHE A 99 1.82 -3.90 8.50
N SER A 100 0.73 -4.38 9.11
CA SER A 100 0.79 -5.41 10.15
C SER A 100 0.96 -6.82 9.57
N ILE A 101 0.73 -7.00 8.27
CA ILE A 101 0.90 -8.27 7.58
C ILE A 101 2.22 -8.20 6.79
N PRO A 102 3.25 -9.00 7.16
CA PRO A 102 4.54 -8.95 6.50
C PRO A 102 4.44 -9.46 5.06
N LEU A 103 5.21 -8.84 4.16
CA LEU A 103 5.30 -9.31 2.78
C LEU A 103 6.20 -10.53 2.69
N ALA A 104 5.74 -11.59 2.00
CA ALA A 104 6.54 -12.77 1.73
C ALA A 104 7.87 -12.38 1.06
N ALA A 105 8.98 -12.95 1.54
CA ALA A 105 10.33 -12.50 1.17
C ALA A 105 10.60 -12.59 -0.34
N GLU A 106 10.08 -13.65 -0.97
CA GLU A 106 10.11 -13.92 -2.40
C GLU A 106 9.31 -12.91 -3.24
N CYS A 107 8.30 -12.26 -2.65
CA CYS A 107 7.46 -11.27 -3.31
C CYS A 107 8.04 -9.86 -3.21
N ARG A 108 8.84 -9.56 -2.17
CA ARG A 108 9.42 -8.22 -1.91
C ARG A 108 10.06 -7.56 -3.14
N PRO A 109 10.83 -8.25 -4.01
CA PRO A 109 11.37 -7.61 -5.21
C PRO A 109 10.30 -7.00 -6.11
N GLN A 110 9.14 -7.64 -6.24
CA GLN A 110 8.07 -7.21 -7.15
C GLN A 110 7.43 -5.86 -6.75
N PHE A 111 7.48 -5.55 -5.46
CA PHE A 111 6.91 -4.33 -4.90
C PHE A 111 7.87 -3.14 -4.89
N ALA A 112 9.04 -3.28 -5.52
CA ALA A 112 10.05 -2.25 -5.54
C ALA A 112 9.58 -0.96 -6.23
N PHE A 113 10.05 0.18 -5.72
CA PHE A 113 9.82 1.50 -6.29
C PHE A 113 11.07 2.39 -6.13
N THR A 114 11.18 3.44 -6.93
CA THR A 114 12.39 4.29 -6.98
C THR A 114 12.10 5.73 -6.56
N TRP A 115 12.94 6.24 -5.65
CA TRP A 115 12.97 7.65 -5.29
C TRP A 115 14.39 8.22 -5.39
N ARG A 116 14.57 9.27 -6.20
CA ARG A 116 15.87 9.96 -6.41
C ARG A 116 17.04 9.01 -6.71
N GLY A 117 16.79 8.00 -7.55
CA GLY A 117 17.81 7.02 -7.95
C GLY A 117 18.11 5.94 -6.92
N VAL A 118 17.43 5.93 -5.77
CA VAL A 118 17.49 4.87 -4.77
C VAL A 118 16.22 4.04 -4.85
N GLN A 119 16.37 2.71 -4.89
CA GLN A 119 15.26 1.79 -4.93
C GLN A 119 14.93 1.26 -3.53
N TYR A 120 13.64 1.17 -3.24
CA TYR A 120 13.09 0.73 -1.97
C TYR A 120 12.05 -0.37 -2.20
N THR A 121 11.79 -1.19 -1.18
CA THR A 121 10.65 -2.12 -1.13
C THR A 121 10.04 -2.13 0.27
N TRP A 122 8.84 -2.69 0.39
CA TRP A 122 8.15 -2.90 1.68
C TRP A 122 8.73 -4.10 2.43
N ASN A 123 8.79 -3.98 3.75
CA ASN A 123 9.23 -5.05 4.64
C ASN A 123 8.11 -6.02 5.00
#